data_AF-A0A3D0TRV8-F1
#
_entry.id   AF-A0A3D0TRV8-F1
#
_cell.length_a   1.000
_cell.length_b   1.000
_cell.length_c   1.000
_cell.angle_alpha   90.00
_cell.angle_beta   90.00
_cell.angle_gamma   90.00
#
_symmetry.space_group_name_H-M   'P 1'
#
loop_
_entity.id
_entity.type
_entity.pdbx_description
1 polymer ?
#
loop_
_entity_poly.entity_id
_entity_poly.type
_entity_poly.pdbx_seq_one_letter_code
_entity_poly.pdbx_strand_id
1 'polypeptide(L)'
;DRDVPWPPEPTHGPASASGLAHRTVRDAISDLPRRPTTDRPVMDGDRQDLHIRRNPRPTSVERYRAVPAGGNRFDLQRNRPDLTPACWANKPTGTTDVMGRLWWDRPAQTIRTEFFKPEKGRYLHPAHHRPITHREAARLQSFPDTFVIEGTKTEVARQIGNAVPPLLGRAIARHVAQILADDG
;
A
#
# COMPACT_ATOMS: atom_id res chain seq x y z
N ASP A 1 11.29 -35.27 16.75
CA ASP A 1 10.63 -34.03 16.32
C ASP A 1 10.10 -33.27 17.51
N ARG A 2 10.50 -32.01 17.65
CA ARG A 2 9.82 -31.06 18.56
C ARG A 2 8.66 -30.43 17.80
N ASP A 3 7.56 -30.23 18.49
CA ASP A 3 6.43 -29.47 17.97
C ASP A 3 6.76 -27.98 18.06
N VAL A 4 6.92 -27.33 16.90
CA VAL A 4 7.15 -25.88 16.84
C VAL A 4 5.79 -25.23 16.63
N PRO A 5 5.26 -24.45 17.59
CA PRO A 5 3.98 -23.79 17.42
C PRO A 5 4.09 -22.83 16.22
N TRP A 6 3.37 -23.17 15.15
CA TRP A 6 3.36 -22.43 13.89
C TRP A 6 1.95 -22.33 13.32
N PRO A 7 1.52 -21.15 12.84
CA PRO A 7 2.25 -19.87 12.87
C PRO A 7 2.42 -19.30 14.28
N PRO A 8 3.29 -18.29 14.48
CA PRO A 8 3.37 -17.57 15.75
C PRO A 8 2.01 -16.94 16.10
N GLU A 9 1.74 -16.81 17.40
CA GLU A 9 0.50 -16.20 17.89
C GLU A 9 0.29 -14.78 17.32
N PRO A 10 -0.96 -14.39 16.99
CA PRO A 10 -1.25 -13.06 16.49
C PRO A 10 -0.84 -11.97 17.48
N THR A 11 -0.02 -11.02 16.99
CA THR A 11 0.42 -9.87 17.79
C THR A 11 -0.50 -8.66 17.69
N HIS A 12 -1.42 -8.63 16.72
CA HIS A 12 -2.37 -7.54 16.50
C HIS A 12 -3.72 -8.08 16.05
N GLY A 13 -4.77 -7.27 16.22
CA GLY A 13 -6.13 -7.55 15.78
C GLY A 13 -6.99 -8.24 16.84
N PRO A 14 -8.27 -8.53 16.50
CA PRO A 14 -9.24 -9.07 17.47
C PRO A 14 -8.86 -10.40 18.09
N ALA A 15 -8.00 -11.18 17.42
CA ALA A 15 -7.52 -12.48 17.89
C ALA A 15 -6.21 -12.38 18.70
N SER A 16 -5.64 -11.19 18.88
CA SER A 16 -4.38 -11.03 19.62
C SER A 16 -4.60 -10.91 21.12
N ALA A 17 -3.85 -11.70 21.90
CA ALA A 17 -3.80 -11.60 23.35
C ALA A 17 -3.30 -10.24 23.86
N SER A 18 -2.54 -9.50 23.04
CA SER A 18 -2.00 -8.18 23.41
C SER A 18 -3.04 -7.04 23.36
N GLY A 19 -4.18 -7.27 22.69
CA GLY A 19 -5.19 -6.25 22.44
C GLY A 19 -4.77 -5.12 21.48
N LEU A 20 -3.58 -5.21 20.86
CA LEU A 20 -3.10 -4.19 19.93
C LEU A 20 -3.96 -4.18 18.65
N ALA A 21 -4.47 -3.00 18.27
CA ALA A 21 -5.23 -2.84 17.04
C ALA A 21 -4.32 -2.99 15.79
N HIS A 22 -4.91 -3.40 14.66
CA HIS A 22 -4.17 -3.37 13.40
C HIS A 22 -3.75 -1.95 13.04
N ARG A 23 -2.52 -1.79 12.54
CA ARG A 23 -2.07 -0.53 11.96
C ARG A 23 -2.91 -0.17 10.73
N THR A 24 -3.41 1.05 10.71
CA THR A 24 -4.27 1.56 9.63
C THR A 24 -3.47 2.30 8.57
N VAL A 25 -4.08 2.58 7.42
CA VAL A 25 -3.49 3.49 6.41
C VAL A 25 -3.22 4.87 7.01
N ARG A 26 -4.11 5.37 7.88
CA ARG A 26 -3.93 6.65 8.58
C ARG A 26 -2.63 6.68 9.38
N ASP A 27 -2.38 5.63 10.17
CA ASP A 27 -1.15 5.51 10.98
C ASP A 27 0.13 5.39 10.14
N ALA A 28 -0.01 5.03 8.86
CA ALA A 28 1.12 4.86 7.96
C ALA A 28 1.46 6.13 7.17
N ILE A 29 0.48 6.88 6.69
CA ILE A 29 0.71 7.90 5.66
C ILE A 29 0.10 9.28 5.94
N SER A 30 -0.67 9.47 7.02
CA SER A 30 -1.41 10.72 7.22
C SER A 30 -0.54 11.95 7.54
N ASP A 31 0.67 11.73 8.03
CA ASP A 31 1.70 12.75 8.32
C ASP A 31 2.53 13.15 7.09
N LEU A 32 2.42 12.43 5.98
CA LEU A 32 3.17 12.76 4.77
C LEU A 32 2.65 14.06 4.12
N PRO A 33 3.53 14.82 3.45
CA PRO A 33 3.10 15.97 2.67
C PRO A 33 1.99 15.59 1.68
N ARG A 34 1.00 16.46 1.52
CA ARG A 34 -0.12 16.20 0.59
C ARG A 34 0.33 16.04 -0.86
N ARG A 35 1.34 16.84 -1.25
CA ARG A 35 1.83 16.94 -2.63
C ARG A 35 3.21 16.28 -2.75
N PRO A 36 3.36 15.34 -3.71
CA PRO A 36 4.64 14.81 -4.13
C PRO A 36 5.64 15.90 -4.53
N THR A 37 6.88 15.77 -4.08
CA THR A 37 7.94 16.78 -4.21
C THR A 37 8.86 16.50 -5.40
N THR A 38 9.11 15.23 -5.70
CA THR A 38 10.04 14.77 -6.76
C THR A 38 9.32 13.95 -7.83
N ASP A 39 9.91 13.71 -9.00
CA ASP A 39 9.40 12.81 -10.05
C ASP A 39 10.14 11.47 -10.15
N ARG A 40 11.26 11.34 -9.41
CA ARG A 40 12.15 10.17 -9.31
C ARG A 40 12.68 10.00 -7.87
N PRO A 41 13.25 8.85 -7.50
CA PRO A 41 13.98 8.72 -6.23
C PRO A 41 15.13 9.73 -6.18
N VAL A 42 15.21 10.51 -5.11
CA VAL A 42 16.27 11.52 -4.89
C VAL A 42 16.75 11.41 -3.45
N MET A 43 18.05 11.59 -3.22
CA MET A 43 18.59 11.74 -1.87
C MET A 43 18.50 13.20 -1.42
N ASP A 44 17.98 13.42 -0.23
CA ASP A 44 17.95 14.68 0.49
C ASP A 44 18.71 14.49 1.81
N GLY A 45 20.01 14.82 1.79
CA GLY A 45 20.94 14.47 2.86
C GLY A 45 21.06 12.96 3.05
N ASP A 46 20.74 12.49 4.26
CA ASP A 46 20.77 11.08 4.67
C ASP A 46 19.45 10.33 4.37
N ARG A 47 18.42 11.02 3.85
CA ARG A 47 17.11 10.44 3.57
C ARG A 47 16.82 10.38 2.09
N GLN A 48 16.12 9.33 1.68
CA GLN A 48 15.64 9.21 0.32
C GLN A 48 14.22 9.78 0.21
N ASP A 49 14.00 10.74 -0.68
CA ASP A 49 12.66 11.17 -1.07
C ASP A 49 12.07 10.20 -2.10
N LEU A 50 11.10 9.42 -1.62
CA LEU A 50 10.27 8.51 -2.42
C LEU A 50 8.83 9.04 -2.60
N HIS A 51 8.54 10.28 -2.19
CA HIS A 51 7.23 10.89 -2.38
C HIS A 51 7.10 11.40 -3.82
N ILE A 52 7.06 10.43 -4.74
CA ILE A 52 7.23 10.61 -6.17
C ILE A 52 5.90 10.96 -6.86
N ARG A 53 5.93 12.07 -7.60
CA ARG A 53 4.86 12.59 -8.44
C ARG A 53 4.60 11.68 -9.63
N ARG A 54 3.33 11.63 -10.03
CA ARG A 54 2.91 11.07 -11.31
C ARG A 54 2.33 12.18 -12.17
N ASN A 55 2.46 12.00 -13.48
CA ASN A 55 1.80 12.84 -14.47
C ASN A 55 0.71 12.01 -15.18
N PRO A 56 -0.45 11.78 -14.52
CA PRO A 56 -1.57 11.08 -15.14
C PRO A 56 -2.17 11.92 -16.28
N ARG A 57 -2.76 11.25 -17.27
CA ARG A 57 -3.54 11.94 -18.31
C ARG A 57 -4.70 12.72 -17.68
N PRO A 58 -5.15 13.84 -18.26
CA PRO A 58 -6.32 14.58 -17.76
C PRO A 58 -7.55 13.69 -17.54
N THR A 59 -7.81 12.76 -18.48
CA THR A 59 -8.90 11.77 -18.36
C THR A 59 -8.76 10.85 -17.14
N SER A 60 -7.53 10.47 -16.77
CA SER A 60 -7.27 9.69 -15.56
C SER A 60 -7.55 10.50 -14.30
N VAL A 61 -7.21 11.79 -14.28
CA VAL A 61 -7.53 12.68 -13.14
C VAL A 61 -9.04 12.79 -12.96
N GLU A 62 -9.78 12.94 -14.05
CA GLU A 62 -11.25 12.98 -14.01
C GLU A 62 -11.84 11.66 -13.49
N ARG A 63 -11.29 10.50 -13.90
CA ARG A 63 -11.68 9.21 -13.32
C ARG A 63 -11.42 9.18 -11.82
N TYR A 64 -10.27 9.66 -11.36
CA TYR A 64 -9.94 9.67 -9.94
C TYR A 64 -10.91 10.56 -9.16
N ARG A 65 -11.30 11.72 -9.70
CA ARG A 65 -12.29 12.63 -9.08
C ARG A 65 -13.66 11.99 -8.94
N ALA A 66 -14.06 11.16 -9.90
CA ALA A 66 -15.34 10.47 -9.90
C ALA A 66 -15.47 9.37 -8.82
N VAL A 67 -14.35 8.91 -8.24
CA VAL A 67 -14.37 7.89 -7.17
C VAL A 67 -14.38 8.58 -5.79
N PRO A 68 -15.40 8.36 -4.94
CA PRO A 68 -15.48 8.91 -3.59
C PRO A 68 -14.55 8.18 -2.61
N ALA A 69 -14.40 8.72 -1.38
CA ALA A 69 -13.67 8.07 -0.29
C ALA A 69 -14.15 6.62 -0.08
N GLY A 70 -13.22 5.67 -0.04
CA GLY A 70 -13.54 4.23 0.06
C GLY A 70 -14.20 3.61 -1.19
N GLY A 71 -14.54 4.40 -2.21
CA GLY A 71 -15.14 3.94 -3.46
C GLY A 71 -14.19 3.16 -4.36
N ASN A 72 -14.69 2.71 -5.51
CA ASN A 72 -14.01 1.89 -6.52
C ASN A 72 -14.57 2.13 -7.94
N ARG A 73 -14.29 1.21 -8.88
CA ARG A 73 -14.75 1.29 -10.28
C ARG A 73 -16.26 1.38 -10.46
N PHE A 74 -17.08 0.85 -9.55
CA PHE A 74 -18.54 0.92 -9.70
C PHE A 74 -19.03 2.34 -9.46
N ASP A 75 -18.36 3.08 -8.57
CA ASP A 75 -18.61 4.51 -8.41
C ASP A 75 -18.20 5.28 -9.65
N LEU A 76 -17.05 4.96 -10.25
CA LEU A 76 -16.63 5.54 -11.53
C LEU A 76 -17.69 5.29 -12.63
N GLN A 77 -18.19 4.06 -12.74
CA GLN A 77 -19.22 3.68 -13.70
C GLN A 77 -20.52 4.47 -13.54
N ARG A 78 -20.97 4.64 -12.30
CA ARG A 78 -22.19 5.39 -12.00
C ARG A 78 -22.01 6.89 -12.19
N ASN A 79 -20.87 7.44 -11.79
CA ASN A 79 -20.65 8.89 -11.75
C ASN A 79 -20.12 9.46 -13.08
N ARG A 80 -19.34 8.67 -13.84
CA ARG A 80 -18.74 9.04 -15.13
C ARG A 80 -18.71 7.84 -16.10
N PRO A 81 -19.88 7.35 -16.56
CA PRO A 81 -19.95 6.25 -17.52
C PRO A 81 -19.20 6.55 -18.82
N ASP A 82 -19.17 7.83 -19.24
CA ASP A 82 -18.43 8.35 -20.39
C ASP A 82 -16.91 8.13 -20.31
N LEU A 83 -16.36 8.09 -19.09
CA LEU A 83 -14.94 7.85 -18.85
C LEU A 83 -14.63 6.38 -18.55
N THR A 84 -15.64 5.52 -18.40
CA THR A 84 -15.45 4.12 -18.04
C THR A 84 -15.04 3.31 -19.27
N PRO A 85 -13.89 2.60 -19.24
CA PRO A 85 -13.53 1.64 -20.28
C PRO A 85 -14.62 0.58 -20.50
N ALA A 86 -14.90 0.24 -21.77
CA ALA A 86 -15.91 -0.77 -22.14
C ALA A 86 -15.68 -2.13 -21.45
N CYS A 87 -14.42 -2.54 -21.27
CA CYS A 87 -14.08 -3.80 -20.59
C CYS A 87 -14.50 -3.85 -19.11
N TRP A 88 -14.68 -2.69 -18.46
CA TRP A 88 -15.24 -2.63 -17.11
C TRP A 88 -16.76 -2.49 -17.18
N ALA A 89 -17.29 -1.66 -18.09
CA ALA A 89 -18.72 -1.49 -18.29
C ALA A 89 -19.44 -2.83 -18.56
N ASN A 90 -18.83 -3.68 -19.38
CA ASN A 90 -19.37 -4.98 -19.77
C ASN A 90 -19.11 -6.09 -18.73
N LYS A 91 -18.47 -5.77 -17.60
CA LYS A 91 -18.21 -6.71 -16.49
C LYS A 91 -18.96 -6.26 -15.23
N PRO A 92 -20.20 -6.71 -15.03
CA PRO A 92 -21.02 -6.29 -13.90
C PRO A 92 -20.50 -6.83 -12.56
N THR A 93 -19.76 -7.94 -12.58
CA THR A 93 -19.22 -8.60 -11.37
C THR A 93 -17.69 -8.78 -11.46
N GLY A 94 -17.07 -9.07 -10.33
CA GLY A 94 -15.61 -9.29 -10.22
C GLY A 94 -14.78 -8.00 -10.17
N THR A 95 -13.52 -8.12 -9.76
CA THR A 95 -12.53 -7.03 -9.69
C THR A 95 -13.10 -5.76 -9.03
N THR A 96 -13.56 -5.91 -7.79
CA THR A 96 -14.27 -4.86 -7.05
C THR A 96 -13.32 -3.84 -6.39
N ASP A 97 -12.02 -4.08 -6.50
CA ASP A 97 -10.95 -3.29 -5.89
C ASP A 97 -10.31 -2.28 -6.85
N VAL A 98 -10.41 -2.47 -8.17
CA VAL A 98 -9.82 -1.53 -9.14
C VAL A 98 -10.46 -0.16 -9.08
N MET A 99 -9.66 0.85 -9.42
CA MET A 99 -9.95 2.27 -9.17
C MET A 99 -10.30 2.56 -7.70
N GLY A 100 -9.98 1.65 -6.78
CA GLY A 100 -10.33 1.78 -5.39
C GLY A 100 -9.52 2.86 -4.69
N ARG A 101 -10.16 3.65 -3.83
CA ARG A 101 -9.47 4.46 -2.81
C ARG A 101 -9.15 3.64 -1.58
N LEU A 102 -7.93 3.74 -1.08
CA LEU A 102 -7.61 3.22 0.24
C LEU A 102 -8.56 3.79 1.30
N TRP A 103 -8.87 2.99 2.32
CA TRP A 103 -9.60 3.44 3.50
C TRP A 103 -8.63 3.98 4.53
N TRP A 104 -8.95 5.09 5.18
CA TRP A 104 -8.09 5.63 6.24
C TRP A 104 -8.00 4.70 7.45
N ASP A 105 -9.14 4.20 7.91
CA ASP A 105 -9.27 3.58 9.24
C ASP A 105 -9.26 2.04 9.15
N ARG A 106 -8.56 1.49 8.15
CA ARG A 106 -8.36 0.04 7.95
C ARG A 106 -6.93 -0.22 7.47
N PRO A 107 -6.41 -1.44 7.61
CA PRO A 107 -5.18 -1.85 6.94
C PRO A 107 -5.29 -1.70 5.41
N ALA A 108 -4.15 -1.45 4.75
CA ALA A 108 -4.10 -1.47 3.29
C ALA A 108 -4.28 -2.91 2.75
N GLN A 109 -4.77 -3.00 1.53
CA GLN A 109 -4.66 -4.25 0.75
C GLN A 109 -3.20 -4.47 0.32
N THR A 110 -2.91 -5.66 -0.20
CA THR A 110 -1.58 -6.03 -0.70
C THR A 110 -1.01 -4.98 -1.68
N ILE A 111 0.15 -4.45 -1.32
CA ILE A 111 0.94 -3.56 -2.16
C ILE A 111 1.66 -4.41 -3.20
N ARG A 112 1.22 -4.34 -4.46
CA ARG A 112 1.85 -5.07 -5.57
C ARG A 112 2.86 -4.19 -6.31
N THR A 113 3.68 -4.80 -7.16
CA THR A 113 4.73 -4.14 -7.97
C THR A 113 4.23 -2.99 -8.85
N GLU A 114 2.93 -2.97 -9.19
CA GLU A 114 2.28 -1.91 -9.96
C GLU A 114 1.26 -1.10 -9.12
N PHE A 115 1.49 -0.92 -7.82
CA PHE A 115 0.61 -0.13 -6.93
C PHE A 115 0.34 1.28 -7.47
N PHE A 116 1.24 1.84 -8.29
CA PHE A 116 1.05 3.14 -8.90
C PHE A 116 -0.01 3.16 -10.04
N LYS A 117 -0.58 2.01 -10.43
CA LYS A 117 -1.66 1.86 -11.43
C LYS A 117 -2.98 1.48 -10.73
N PRO A 118 -3.91 2.42 -10.51
CA PRO A 118 -5.18 2.07 -9.86
C PRO A 118 -6.06 1.14 -10.73
N GLU A 119 -5.73 0.96 -12.01
CA GLU A 119 -6.37 -0.03 -12.89
C GLU A 119 -6.13 -1.46 -12.42
N LYS A 120 -5.15 -1.66 -11.54
CA LYS A 120 -4.77 -2.97 -11.03
C LYS A 120 -5.42 -3.29 -9.68
N GLY A 121 -5.78 -2.29 -8.87
CA GLY A 121 -6.43 -2.51 -7.58
C GLY A 121 -6.70 -1.22 -6.79
N ARG A 122 -6.88 -1.36 -5.48
CA ARG A 122 -7.22 -0.25 -4.57
C ARG A 122 -5.98 0.56 -4.19
N TYR A 123 -5.54 1.41 -5.11
CA TYR A 123 -4.31 2.18 -4.92
C TYR A 123 -4.48 3.70 -5.05
N LEU A 124 -5.71 4.21 -5.14
CA LEU A 124 -5.93 5.66 -5.02
C LEU A 124 -5.73 6.11 -3.57
N HIS A 125 -5.11 7.28 -3.40
CA HIS A 125 -4.98 7.91 -2.10
C HIS A 125 -6.39 8.16 -1.49
N PRO A 126 -6.59 7.95 -0.17
CA PRO A 126 -7.91 8.07 0.45
C PRO A 126 -8.59 9.43 0.21
N ALA A 127 -7.80 10.51 0.15
CA ALA A 127 -8.28 11.89 0.06
C ALA A 127 -7.79 12.68 -1.17
N HIS A 128 -6.85 12.15 -1.96
CA HIS A 128 -6.22 12.91 -3.06
C HIS A 128 -6.48 12.23 -4.40
N HIS A 129 -6.66 13.01 -5.46
CA HIS A 129 -6.97 12.50 -6.81
C HIS A 129 -5.69 12.01 -7.52
N ARG A 130 -4.98 11.08 -6.87
CA ARG A 130 -3.78 10.42 -7.38
C ARG A 130 -3.66 9.00 -6.82
N PRO A 131 -2.92 8.11 -7.50
CA PRO A 131 -2.43 6.89 -6.87
C PRO A 131 -1.52 7.20 -5.67
N ILE A 132 -1.32 6.21 -4.81
CA ILE A 132 -0.32 6.30 -3.76
C ILE A 132 1.10 6.42 -4.33
N THR A 133 1.99 7.11 -3.61
CA THR A 133 3.41 7.25 -3.98
C THR A 133 4.23 6.06 -3.49
N HIS A 134 5.50 6.00 -3.93
CA HIS A 134 6.45 5.00 -3.46
C HIS A 134 6.70 5.10 -1.95
N ARG A 135 6.85 6.31 -1.40
CA ARG A 135 6.96 6.54 0.06
C ARG A 135 5.75 6.01 0.83
N GLU A 136 4.54 6.31 0.37
CA GLU A 136 3.30 5.79 0.98
C GLU A 136 3.25 4.26 0.92
N ALA A 137 3.57 3.66 -0.24
CA ALA A 137 3.62 2.21 -0.42
C ALA A 137 4.70 1.54 0.45
N ALA A 138 5.88 2.14 0.58
CA ALA A 138 6.97 1.65 1.41
C ALA A 138 6.59 1.64 2.90
N ARG A 139 5.95 2.70 3.39
CA ARG A 139 5.44 2.75 4.77
C ARG A 139 4.31 1.76 5.02
N LEU A 140 3.42 1.53 4.04
CA LEU A 140 2.40 0.48 4.11
C LEU A 140 3.02 -0.93 4.14
N GLN A 141 4.15 -1.12 3.46
CA GLN A 141 5.01 -2.30 3.57
C GLN A 141 5.90 -2.30 4.82
N SER A 142 5.71 -1.36 5.74
CA SER A 142 6.44 -1.21 7.00
C SER A 142 7.95 -0.93 6.91
N PHE A 143 8.43 -0.45 5.75
CA PHE A 143 9.78 0.08 5.65
C PHE A 143 9.94 1.33 6.52
N PRO A 144 11.05 1.47 7.26
CA PRO A 144 11.38 2.72 7.93
C PRO A 144 11.73 3.79 6.89
N ASP A 145 11.54 5.07 7.24
CA ASP A 145 11.79 6.15 6.30
C ASP A 145 13.26 6.34 5.93
N THR A 146 14.16 5.85 6.79
CA THR A 146 15.61 5.79 6.60
C THR A 146 16.05 4.68 5.64
N PHE A 147 15.17 3.74 5.28
CA PHE A 147 15.53 2.69 4.33
C PHE A 147 15.68 3.28 2.92
N VAL A 148 16.85 3.08 2.33
CA VAL A 148 17.16 3.51 0.96
C VAL A 148 16.88 2.36 0.00
N ILE A 149 16.11 2.64 -1.06
CA ILE A 149 15.79 1.66 -2.11
C ILE A 149 16.40 2.17 -3.41
N GLU A 150 17.38 1.46 -3.93
CA GLU A 150 18.13 1.89 -5.11
C GLU A 150 17.41 1.57 -6.43
N GLY A 151 17.76 2.33 -7.47
CA GLY A 151 17.29 2.12 -8.84
C GLY A 151 16.25 3.14 -9.30
N THR A 152 15.72 2.87 -10.49
CA THR A 152 14.68 3.70 -11.11
C THR A 152 13.37 3.61 -10.36
N LYS A 153 12.47 4.57 -10.60
CA LYS A 153 11.10 4.57 -10.08
C LYS A 153 10.37 3.24 -10.25
N THR A 154 10.53 2.57 -11.39
CA THR A 154 9.86 1.30 -11.65
C THR A 154 10.52 0.15 -10.87
N GLU A 155 11.85 0.14 -10.76
CA GLU A 155 12.59 -0.85 -9.97
C GLU A 155 12.31 -0.72 -8.48
N VAL A 156 12.26 0.50 -7.95
CA VAL A 156 11.88 0.78 -6.57
C VAL A 156 10.46 0.28 -6.28
N ALA A 157 9.49 0.52 -7.18
CA ALA A 157 8.13 0.00 -7.00
C ALA A 157 8.08 -1.53 -6.99
N ARG A 158 8.89 -2.18 -7.84
CA ARG A 158 9.00 -3.64 -7.86
C ARG A 158 9.60 -4.18 -6.57
N GLN A 159 10.66 -3.55 -6.05
CA GLN A 159 11.27 -3.91 -4.78
C GLN A 159 10.28 -3.78 -3.62
N ILE A 160 9.57 -2.64 -3.52
CA ILE A 160 8.54 -2.43 -2.49
C ILE A 160 7.43 -3.50 -2.60
N GLY A 161 6.94 -3.77 -3.81
CA GLY A 161 5.83 -4.70 -4.03
C GLY A 161 6.17 -6.18 -3.80
N ASN A 162 7.43 -6.58 -4.02
CA ASN A 162 7.89 -7.95 -3.81
C ASN A 162 8.44 -8.20 -2.41
N ALA A 163 8.73 -7.15 -1.64
CA ALA A 163 9.31 -7.29 -0.32
C ALA A 163 8.36 -7.97 0.68
N VAL A 164 8.95 -8.76 1.57
CA VAL A 164 8.31 -9.13 2.84
C VAL A 164 8.35 -7.90 3.75
N PRO A 165 7.23 -7.50 4.38
CA PRO A 165 7.22 -6.37 5.30
C PRO A 165 8.27 -6.52 6.41
N PRO A 166 9.16 -5.53 6.66
CA PRO A 166 10.18 -5.65 7.70
C PRO A 166 9.62 -5.97 9.10
N LEU A 167 8.45 -5.45 9.46
CA LEU A 167 7.82 -5.77 10.76
C LEU A 167 7.35 -7.23 10.85
N LEU A 168 6.88 -7.80 9.74
CA LEU A 168 6.51 -9.22 9.68
C LEU A 168 7.77 -10.09 9.80
N GLY A 169 8.82 -9.77 9.03
CA GLY A 169 10.10 -10.46 9.11
C GLY A 169 10.69 -10.43 10.52
N ARG A 170 10.61 -9.28 11.20
CA ARG A 170 11.03 -9.14 12.60
C ARG A 170 10.23 -9.99 13.56
N ALA A 171 8.91 -10.09 13.40
CA ALA A 171 8.07 -10.92 14.25
C ALA A 171 8.43 -12.41 14.13
N ILE A 172 8.59 -12.90 12.89
CA ILE A 172 9.01 -14.28 12.63
C ILE A 172 10.41 -14.54 13.18
N ALA A 173 11.36 -13.64 12.93
CA ALA A 173 12.74 -13.81 13.41
C ALA A 173 12.82 -13.87 14.94
N ARG A 174 12.01 -13.08 15.65
CA ARG A 174 11.94 -13.14 17.12
C ARG A 174 11.39 -14.47 17.63
N HIS A 175 10.32 -14.98 17.02
CA HIS A 175 9.75 -16.29 17.38
C HIS A 175 10.78 -17.41 17.21
N VAL A 176 11.46 -17.44 16.07
CA VAL A 176 12.52 -18.43 15.81
C VAL A 176 13.69 -18.27 16.78
N ALA A 177 14.13 -17.05 17.07
CA ALA A 177 15.22 -16.80 18.00
C ALA A 177 14.92 -17.25 19.44
N GLN A 178 13.67 -17.13 19.89
CA GLN A 178 13.24 -17.62 21.21
C GLN A 178 13.34 -19.14 21.29
N ILE A 179 12.83 -19.85 20.27
CA ILE A 179 12.92 -21.31 20.20
C ILE A 179 14.38 -21.78 20.25
N LEU A 180 15.28 -21.11 19.51
CA LEU A 180 16.70 -21.44 19.50
C LEU A 180 17.42 -21.10 20.82
N ALA A 181 16.93 -20.13 21.59
CA ALA A 181 17.51 -19.73 22.86
C ALA A 181 17.08 -20.66 24.02
N ASP A 182 15.83 -21.14 23.98
CA ASP A 182 15.30 -22.11 24.94
C ASP A 182 15.91 -23.52 24.77
N ASP A 183 16.74 -23.70 23.73
CA ASP A 183 17.43 -24.93 23.36
C ASP A 183 18.86 -25.05 23.92
N GLY A 184 19.38 -24.03 24.62
CA GLY A 184 20.70 -24.01 25.27
C GLY A 184 20.63 -23.99 26.79
#